data_AF-A0A3M0VYZ9-F1
#
_entry.id   AF-A0A3M0VYZ9-F1
#
_cell.length_a   1.000
_cell.length_b   1.000
_cell.length_c   1.000
_cell.angle_alpha   90.00
_cell.angle_beta   90.00
_cell.angle_gamma   90.00
#
_symmetry.space_group_name_H-M   'P 1'
#
loop_
_entity.id
_entity.type
_entity.pdbx_description
1 polymer ?
#
loop_
_entity_poly.entity_id
_entity_poly.type
_entity_poly.pdbx_seq_one_letter_code
_entity_poly.pdbx_strand_id
1 'polypeptide(L)'
;MVEAPKQDGSATGAPPKDGAAGAGSSARPEAKAPPKQNPVFRMMGLPNLRWKLPSRNWMIFLTVVGSWTTAVVYDRREKKRIQKKWCDLVSDMAQQTVNTRELPRTINVILAAPPGDSLAASQIYFKEYIKPVLVAAALEYDLIQGRREGDVRYGVAEQIRRLRRKKGEKGDKPEGEEQPDTELLMDAFRQATGVYAPPGVKVFEPSQPFHQYHLLGFLKTPIRMWHFLNQRKLADECGRQAAAVALAAYRPYRESQPDDSLSSSSEEPHHHQSWEQQTVNEVDELTWVKSVRKPKKIDETKERIWMADVKQPAIVGNLDDDAA
;
A
#
# COMPACT_ATOMS: atom_id res chain seq x y z
N MET A 1 -63.77 7.29 48.23
CA MET A 1 -64.56 6.88 47.06
C MET A 1 -63.58 6.24 46.09
N VAL A 2 -63.54 4.94 45.81
CA VAL A 2 -64.31 3.72 46.14
C VAL A 2 -63.23 2.62 45.94
N GLU A 3 -62.82 1.93 47.00
CA GLU A 3 -63.20 0.55 47.33
C GLU A 3 -62.59 -0.52 46.39
N ALA A 4 -61.89 -1.48 47.01
CA ALA A 4 -61.28 -2.67 46.41
C ALA A 4 -62.34 -3.81 46.30
N PRO A 5 -62.01 -5.11 46.46
CA PRO A 5 -61.33 -6.08 45.59
C PRO A 5 -62.19 -7.37 45.35
N LYS A 6 -61.67 -8.35 44.58
CA LYS A 6 -61.70 -9.84 44.79
C LYS A 6 -61.43 -10.57 43.45
N GLN A 7 -60.48 -11.52 43.34
CA GLN A 7 -60.49 -12.93 43.81
C GLN A 7 -61.64 -13.74 43.18
N ASP A 8 -61.57 -14.97 42.68
CA ASP A 8 -60.67 -16.13 42.69
C ASP A 8 -60.99 -16.90 41.36
N GLY A 9 -60.19 -17.79 40.75
CA GLY A 9 -59.56 -18.99 41.27
C GLY A 9 -60.12 -20.25 40.57
N SER A 10 -59.23 -21.22 40.33
CA SER A 10 -59.46 -22.62 39.91
C SER A 10 -59.76 -22.90 38.43
N ALA A 11 -59.41 -24.03 37.83
CA ALA A 11 -58.39 -25.07 37.98
C ALA A 11 -58.78 -26.16 36.96
N THR A 12 -57.91 -26.52 36.03
CA THR A 12 -57.85 -27.82 35.32
C THR A 12 -56.67 -27.72 34.35
N GLY A 13 -55.58 -28.49 34.41
CA GLY A 13 -55.38 -29.82 34.96
C GLY A 13 -55.17 -30.80 33.81
N ALA A 14 -53.94 -30.93 33.28
CA ALA A 14 -53.45 -32.07 32.49
C ALA A 14 -51.93 -31.93 32.21
N PRO A 15 -51.18 -33.05 32.12
CA PRO A 15 -49.93 -33.23 32.88
C PRO A 15 -48.63 -33.13 32.06
N PRO A 16 -47.46 -33.08 32.74
CA PRO A 16 -46.16 -33.24 32.10
C PRO A 16 -46.06 -34.64 31.49
N LYS A 17 -45.50 -34.71 30.29
CA LYS A 17 -45.31 -35.96 29.57
C LYS A 17 -44.19 -36.74 30.25
N ASP A 18 -44.60 -37.63 31.14
CA ASP A 18 -43.74 -38.63 31.76
C ASP A 18 -43.04 -39.48 30.71
N GLY A 19 -41.78 -39.78 31.03
CA GLY A 19 -40.99 -40.78 30.34
C GLY A 19 -41.69 -42.12 30.37
N ALA A 20 -41.98 -42.64 29.19
CA ALA A 20 -42.30 -44.04 28.99
C ALA A 20 -41.09 -44.73 28.36
N ALA A 21 -40.63 -45.73 29.10
CA ALA A 21 -39.61 -46.70 28.78
C ALA A 21 -39.60 -47.12 27.29
N GLY A 22 -38.58 -46.70 26.56
CA GLY A 22 -38.06 -47.43 25.43
C GLY A 22 -37.08 -48.47 25.95
N ALA A 23 -37.50 -49.72 26.07
CA ALA A 23 -36.62 -50.86 26.23
C ALA A 23 -35.81 -51.06 24.93
N GLY A 24 -34.82 -50.19 24.72
CA GLY A 24 -33.75 -50.39 23.76
C GLY A 24 -32.61 -51.07 24.49
N SER A 25 -32.34 -52.32 24.16
CA SER A 25 -31.18 -53.07 24.62
C SER A 25 -29.91 -52.22 24.49
N SER A 26 -29.39 -51.71 25.60
CA SER A 26 -28.05 -51.15 25.67
C SER A 26 -27.05 -52.29 25.58
N ALA A 27 -26.82 -52.76 24.34
CA ALA A 27 -25.66 -53.57 24.03
C ALA A 27 -24.43 -52.70 24.32
N ARG A 28 -23.85 -52.91 25.51
CA ARG A 28 -22.51 -52.46 25.86
C ARG A 28 -21.58 -52.86 24.71
N PRO A 29 -20.88 -51.94 24.02
CA PRO A 29 -19.93 -52.37 23.01
C PRO A 29 -18.86 -53.20 23.70
N GLU A 30 -18.76 -54.47 23.33
CA GLU A 30 -17.69 -55.36 23.77
C GLU A 30 -16.35 -54.64 23.56
N ALA A 31 -15.55 -54.57 24.62
CA ALA A 31 -14.20 -54.07 24.56
C ALA A 31 -13.38 -55.01 23.65
N LYS A 32 -13.22 -54.64 22.38
CA LYS A 32 -12.36 -55.35 21.44
C LYS A 32 -10.96 -55.46 22.05
N ALA A 33 -10.47 -56.70 22.16
CA ALA A 33 -9.14 -57.01 22.68
C ALA A 33 -8.05 -56.13 22.02
N PRO A 34 -7.00 -55.72 22.76
CA PRO A 34 -5.94 -54.91 22.19
C PRO A 34 -5.29 -55.69 21.03
N PRO A 35 -5.17 -55.09 19.83
CA PRO A 35 -4.69 -55.79 18.66
C PRO A 35 -3.22 -56.16 18.81
N LYS A 36 -2.89 -57.40 18.44
CA LYS A 36 -1.55 -58.00 18.53
C LYS A 36 -0.56 -57.23 17.65
N GLN A 37 0.57 -56.81 18.22
CA GLN A 37 1.71 -56.23 17.50
C GLN A 37 2.29 -57.26 16.53
N ASN A 38 2.61 -56.84 15.29
CA ASN A 38 3.28 -57.73 14.34
C ASN A 38 4.63 -58.20 14.92
N PRO A 39 4.91 -59.52 14.94
CA PRO A 39 6.03 -60.11 15.67
C PRO A 39 7.40 -59.61 15.20
N VAL A 40 7.53 -59.28 13.90
CA VAL A 40 8.76 -58.75 13.30
C VAL A 40 9.16 -57.39 13.89
N PHE A 41 8.20 -56.48 14.10
CA PHE A 41 8.49 -55.16 14.67
C PHE A 41 8.86 -55.24 16.16
N ARG A 42 8.37 -56.26 16.87
CA ARG A 42 8.73 -56.52 18.26
C ARG A 42 10.16 -57.06 18.40
N MET A 43 10.60 -57.88 17.43
CA MET A 43 11.97 -58.41 17.39
C MET A 43 13.01 -57.34 17.03
N MET A 44 12.61 -56.30 16.29
CA MET A 44 13.48 -55.18 15.92
C MET A 44 13.55 -54.07 17.00
N GLY A 45 12.93 -54.26 18.18
CA GLY A 45 12.96 -53.30 19.28
C GLY A 45 12.19 -52.00 19.04
N LEU A 46 11.37 -51.93 17.97
CA LEU A 46 10.62 -50.72 17.63
C LEU A 46 9.31 -50.64 18.43
N PRO A 47 9.01 -49.50 19.08
CA PRO A 47 7.76 -49.33 19.81
C PRO A 47 6.56 -49.40 18.85
N ASN A 48 5.40 -49.79 19.37
CA ASN A 48 4.12 -49.78 18.65
C ASN A 48 3.64 -48.36 18.36
N LEU A 49 4.31 -47.64 17.47
CA LEU A 49 3.86 -46.35 16.96
C LEU A 49 2.70 -46.59 16.00
N ARG A 50 1.50 -46.70 16.57
CA ARG A 50 0.26 -46.73 15.79
C ARG A 50 -0.04 -45.30 15.38
N TRP A 51 0.52 -44.86 14.25
CA TRP A 51 0.13 -43.62 13.59
C TRP A 51 -1.29 -43.81 13.07
N LYS A 52 -2.27 -43.73 13.98
CA LYS A 52 -3.68 -43.73 13.62
C LYS A 52 -3.89 -42.50 12.76
N LEU A 53 -4.19 -42.74 11.48
CA LEU A 53 -4.55 -41.67 10.57
C LEU A 53 -5.68 -40.86 11.22
N PRO A 54 -5.62 -39.52 11.13
CA PRO A 54 -6.71 -38.68 11.60
C PRO A 54 -8.02 -39.14 10.95
N SER A 55 -9.16 -38.91 11.61
CA SER A 55 -10.46 -39.25 11.01
C SER A 55 -10.66 -38.54 9.67
N ARG A 56 -11.60 -39.01 8.83
CA ARG A 56 -11.87 -38.44 7.49
C ARG A 56 -12.00 -36.91 7.50
N ASN A 57 -12.77 -36.36 8.44
CA ASN A 57 -12.97 -34.91 8.55
C ASN A 57 -11.67 -34.17 8.93
N TRP A 58 -10.85 -34.78 9.78
CA TRP A 58 -9.53 -34.24 10.13
C TRP A 58 -8.56 -34.27 8.94
N MET A 59 -8.55 -35.34 8.14
CA MET A 59 -7.72 -35.38 6.93
C MET A 59 -8.16 -34.31 5.92
N ILE A 60 -9.47 -34.11 5.74
CA ILE A 60 -10.00 -33.03 4.88
C ILE A 60 -9.54 -31.67 5.42
N PHE A 61 -9.67 -31.43 6.72
CA PHE A 61 -9.21 -30.18 7.33
C PHE A 61 -7.71 -29.96 7.14
N LEU A 62 -6.88 -30.96 7.44
CA LEU A 62 -5.42 -30.86 7.34
C LEU A 62 -4.94 -30.70 5.89
N THR A 63 -5.62 -31.33 4.93
CA THR A 63 -5.27 -31.17 3.50
C THR A 63 -5.65 -29.80 2.98
N VAL A 64 -6.81 -29.25 3.36
CA VAL A 64 -7.22 -27.89 2.96
C VAL A 64 -6.32 -26.83 3.61
N VAL A 65 -6.08 -26.91 4.93
CA VAL A 65 -5.21 -25.95 5.61
C VAL A 65 -3.75 -26.11 5.19
N GLY A 66 -3.28 -27.34 5.02
CA GLY A 66 -1.93 -27.66 4.56
C GLY A 66 -1.67 -27.15 3.14
N SER A 67 -2.61 -27.34 2.20
CA SER A 67 -2.47 -26.81 0.84
C SER A 67 -2.49 -25.27 0.82
N TRP A 68 -3.39 -24.64 1.58
CA TRP A 68 -3.44 -23.17 1.70
C TRP A 68 -2.14 -22.59 2.28
N THR A 69 -1.69 -23.12 3.42
CA THR A 69 -0.46 -22.66 4.08
C THR A 69 0.76 -22.88 3.20
N THR A 70 0.87 -24.02 2.52
CA THR A 70 1.95 -24.29 1.57
C THR A 70 1.94 -23.28 0.43
N ALA A 71 0.77 -22.94 -0.13
CA ALA A 71 0.66 -21.93 -1.19
C ALA A 71 1.16 -20.54 -0.72
N VAL A 72 0.76 -20.10 0.47
CA VAL A 72 1.21 -18.81 1.05
C VAL A 72 2.71 -18.80 1.33
N VAL A 73 3.25 -19.87 1.92
CA VAL A 73 4.68 -19.98 2.22
C VAL A 73 5.50 -20.03 0.94
N TYR A 74 5.02 -20.75 -0.07
CA TYR A 74 5.64 -20.82 -1.39
C TYR A 74 5.69 -19.44 -2.06
N ASP A 75 4.57 -18.72 -2.13
CA ASP A 75 4.54 -17.38 -2.74
C ASP A 75 5.45 -16.39 -2.01
N ARG A 76 5.48 -16.41 -0.66
CA ARG A 76 6.41 -15.58 0.13
C ARG A 76 7.88 -15.93 -0.12
N ARG A 77 8.20 -17.21 -0.31
CA ARG A 77 9.56 -17.66 -0.64
C ARG A 77 9.97 -17.21 -2.03
N GLU A 78 9.09 -17.36 -3.02
CA GLU A 78 9.31 -16.90 -4.39
C GLU A 78 9.43 -15.38 -4.47
N LYS A 79 8.55 -14.64 -3.79
CA LYS A 79 8.64 -13.18 -3.66
C LYS A 79 10.02 -12.74 -3.16
N LYS A 80 10.54 -13.38 -2.11
CA LYS A 80 11.89 -13.07 -1.59
C LYS A 80 12.99 -13.40 -2.60
N ARG A 81 12.87 -14.50 -3.35
CA ARG A 81 13.82 -14.87 -4.42
C ARG A 81 13.84 -13.82 -5.53
N ILE A 82 12.68 -13.36 -5.96
CA ILE A 82 12.53 -12.33 -6.99
C ILE A 82 13.06 -10.99 -6.50
N GLN A 83 12.72 -10.58 -5.27
CA GLN A 83 13.28 -9.36 -4.68
C GLN A 83 14.80 -9.42 -4.62
N LYS A 84 15.37 -10.55 -4.18
CA LYS A 84 16.81 -10.75 -4.16
C LYS A 84 17.41 -10.64 -5.56
N LYS A 85 16.82 -11.27 -6.58
CA LYS A 85 17.25 -11.15 -7.98
C LYS A 85 17.38 -9.69 -8.41
N TRP A 86 16.38 -8.85 -8.16
CA TRP A 86 16.43 -7.43 -8.54
C TRP A 86 17.38 -6.61 -7.67
N CYS A 87 17.52 -6.93 -6.37
CA CYS A 87 18.51 -6.29 -5.51
C CYS A 87 19.93 -6.61 -5.96
N ASP A 88 20.22 -7.87 -6.27
CA ASP A 88 21.53 -8.34 -6.75
C ASP A 88 21.90 -7.64 -8.07
N LEU A 89 20.94 -7.46 -8.99
CA LEU A 89 21.15 -6.75 -10.26
C LEU A 89 21.59 -5.28 -10.12
N VAL A 90 21.14 -4.60 -9.07
CA VAL A 90 21.44 -3.17 -8.84
C VAL A 90 22.56 -2.98 -7.81
N SER A 91 22.94 -4.05 -7.11
CA SER A 91 23.93 -4.00 -6.03
C SER A 91 25.31 -3.49 -6.46
N ASP A 92 25.66 -3.65 -7.75
CA ASP A 92 26.91 -3.13 -8.31
C ASP A 92 27.01 -1.59 -8.17
N MET A 93 25.88 -0.88 -8.25
CA MET A 93 25.86 0.58 -8.09
C MET A 93 26.30 1.01 -6.70
N ALA A 94 25.96 0.24 -5.67
CA ALA A 94 26.32 0.56 -4.29
C ALA A 94 27.83 0.40 -4.01
N GLN A 95 28.55 -0.34 -4.86
CA GLN A 95 29.99 -0.56 -4.71
C GLN A 95 30.83 0.50 -5.45
N GLN A 96 30.22 1.30 -6.31
CA GLN A 96 30.92 2.34 -7.06
C GLN A 96 31.38 3.45 -6.11
N THR A 97 32.66 3.80 -6.19
CA THR A 97 33.21 4.90 -5.41
C THR A 97 32.84 6.23 -6.08
N VAL A 98 32.24 7.13 -5.31
CA VAL A 98 31.91 8.49 -5.75
C VAL A 98 32.98 9.48 -5.25
N ASN A 99 33.20 10.57 -5.98
CA ASN A 99 34.11 11.63 -5.54
C ASN A 99 33.61 12.25 -4.23
N THR A 100 34.51 12.54 -3.28
CA THR A 100 34.17 13.15 -1.98
C THR A 100 33.49 14.51 -2.11
N ARG A 101 33.72 15.23 -3.22
CA ARG A 101 33.09 16.52 -3.51
C ARG A 101 31.79 16.42 -4.31
N GLU A 102 31.39 15.22 -4.71
CA GLU A 102 30.19 14.98 -5.50
C GLU A 102 29.07 14.47 -4.59
N LEU A 103 27.89 15.07 -4.70
CA LEU A 103 26.72 14.59 -3.97
C LEU A 103 26.18 13.30 -4.60
N PRO A 104 25.69 12.35 -3.77
CA PRO A 104 25.07 11.14 -4.28
C PRO A 104 23.80 11.47 -5.07
N ARG A 105 23.43 10.57 -5.99
CA ARG A 105 22.19 10.68 -6.75
C ARG A 105 20.99 10.50 -5.82
N THR A 106 20.08 11.48 -5.81
CA THR A 106 18.81 11.42 -5.08
C THR A 106 17.63 11.25 -6.05
N ILE A 107 16.57 10.57 -5.61
CA ILE A 107 15.34 10.34 -6.38
C ILE A 107 14.14 10.87 -5.62
N ASN A 108 13.23 11.57 -6.30
CA ASN A 108 11.96 11.99 -5.71
C ASN A 108 10.93 10.85 -5.80
N VAL A 109 10.44 10.38 -4.67
CA VAL A 109 9.36 9.39 -4.59
C VAL A 109 8.07 10.08 -4.19
N ILE A 110 7.13 10.14 -5.12
CA ILE A 110 5.83 10.77 -4.91
C ILE A 110 4.83 9.68 -4.54
N LEU A 111 4.29 9.74 -3.32
CA LEU A 111 3.27 8.81 -2.83
C LEU A 111 1.91 9.49 -2.75
N ALA A 112 0.94 8.94 -3.48
CA ALA A 112 -0.47 9.28 -3.36
C ALA A 112 -1.23 8.11 -2.70
N ALA A 113 -2.23 8.42 -1.88
CA ALA A 113 -3.16 7.41 -1.39
C ALA A 113 -4.00 6.87 -2.55
N PRO A 114 -4.28 5.55 -2.60
CA PRO A 114 -5.22 5.03 -3.58
C PRO A 114 -6.61 5.60 -3.26
N PRO A 115 -7.46 5.79 -4.27
CA PRO A 115 -8.66 6.56 -4.07
C PRO A 115 -9.68 5.78 -3.22
N GLY A 116 -10.13 6.40 -2.14
CA GLY A 116 -11.06 5.79 -1.18
C GLY A 116 -10.40 5.06 0.00
N ASP A 117 -9.07 5.11 0.13
CA ASP A 117 -8.34 4.61 1.30
C ASP A 117 -7.26 5.62 1.74
N SER A 118 -6.56 5.29 2.82
CA SER A 118 -5.49 6.08 3.44
C SER A 118 -4.14 5.90 2.73
N LEU A 119 -3.24 6.87 2.96
CA LEU A 119 -1.85 6.83 2.50
C LEU A 119 -1.08 5.59 3.01
N ALA A 120 -1.53 4.95 4.08
CA ALA A 120 -0.87 3.79 4.67
C ALA A 120 -0.73 2.63 3.68
N ALA A 121 -1.73 2.41 2.81
CA ALA A 121 -1.67 1.36 1.79
C ALA A 121 -0.49 1.56 0.83
N SER A 122 -0.30 2.78 0.32
CA SER A 122 0.83 3.13 -0.56
C SER A 122 2.17 3.06 0.16
N GLN A 123 2.22 3.47 1.44
CA GLN A 123 3.45 3.36 2.24
C GLN A 123 3.87 1.90 2.46
N ILE A 124 2.92 1.01 2.76
CA ILE A 124 3.19 -0.43 2.91
C ILE A 124 3.68 -0.98 1.58
N TYR A 125 3.01 -0.64 0.48
CA TYR A 125 3.40 -1.06 -0.86
C TYR A 125 4.83 -0.61 -1.21
N PHE A 126 5.16 0.66 -0.98
CA PHE A 126 6.50 1.20 -1.21
C PHE A 126 7.56 0.46 -0.37
N LYS A 127 7.31 0.31 0.94
CA LYS A 127 8.23 -0.38 1.86
C LYS A 127 8.45 -1.84 1.48
N GLU A 128 7.42 -2.50 0.97
CA GLU A 128 7.45 -3.94 0.69
C GLU A 128 8.09 -4.27 -0.66
N TYR A 129 7.82 -3.49 -1.72
CA TYR A 129 8.24 -3.84 -3.09
C TYR A 129 9.37 -2.96 -3.64
N ILE A 130 9.35 -1.66 -3.36
CA ILE A 130 10.23 -0.68 -4.03
C ILE A 130 11.46 -0.37 -3.18
N LYS A 131 11.26 -0.07 -1.89
CA LYS A 131 12.32 0.31 -0.96
C LYS A 131 13.50 -0.66 -0.94
N PRO A 132 13.32 -2.01 -0.92
CA PRO A 132 14.46 -2.93 -0.88
C PRO A 132 15.41 -2.77 -2.07
N VAL A 133 14.87 -2.51 -3.27
CA VAL A 133 15.67 -2.32 -4.49
C VAL A 133 16.45 -1.00 -4.44
N LEU A 134 15.80 0.09 -4.02
CA LEU A 134 16.46 1.39 -3.87
C LEU A 134 17.57 1.36 -2.81
N VAL A 135 17.33 0.65 -1.70
CA VAL A 135 18.33 0.46 -0.64
C VAL A 135 19.51 -0.38 -1.13
N ALA A 136 19.25 -1.45 -1.90
CA ALA A 136 20.31 -2.27 -2.49
C ALA A 136 21.18 -1.48 -3.48
N ALA A 137 20.59 -0.49 -4.15
CA ALA A 137 21.26 0.42 -5.07
C ALA A 137 22.07 1.53 -4.38
N ALA A 138 21.97 1.66 -3.05
CA ALA A 138 22.46 2.81 -2.29
C ALA A 138 21.92 4.17 -2.80
N LEU A 139 20.67 4.20 -3.27
CA LEU A 139 20.03 5.42 -3.76
C LEU A 139 19.27 6.12 -2.64
N GLU A 140 19.59 7.39 -2.45
CA GLU A 140 18.85 8.27 -1.54
C GLU A 140 17.53 8.70 -2.20
N TYR A 141 16.47 8.80 -1.40
CA TYR A 141 15.16 9.18 -1.90
C TYR A 141 14.47 10.21 -1.01
N ASP A 142 13.89 11.23 -1.63
CA ASP A 142 13.06 12.25 -0.99
C ASP A 142 11.59 11.84 -1.12
N LEU A 143 10.94 11.59 0.01
CA LEU A 143 9.56 11.10 0.03
C LEU A 143 8.56 12.27 0.11
N ILE A 144 7.87 12.54 -1.01
CA ILE A 144 6.80 13.53 -1.06
C ILE A 144 5.48 12.81 -0.81
N GLN A 145 4.87 13.07 0.33
CA GLN A 145 3.62 12.42 0.75
C GLN A 145 2.58 13.45 1.20
N GLY A 146 1.32 13.21 0.84
CA GLY A 146 0.18 14.03 1.25
C GLY A 146 -0.72 13.28 2.22
N ARG A 147 -1.17 13.95 3.29
CA ARG A 147 -2.21 13.37 4.17
C ARG A 147 -3.59 13.49 3.54
N ARG A 148 -3.78 14.55 2.75
CA ARG A 148 -5.05 14.96 2.17
C ARG A 148 -4.92 15.05 0.66
N GLU A 149 -6.05 14.90 -0.04
CA GLU A 149 -6.09 15.08 -1.48
C GLU A 149 -5.61 16.50 -1.83
N GLY A 150 -4.73 16.63 -2.82
CA GLY A 150 -4.17 17.92 -3.22
C GLY A 150 -2.85 18.28 -2.54
N ASP A 151 -2.53 17.76 -1.35
CA ASP A 151 -1.26 18.04 -0.65
C ASP A 151 -0.04 17.70 -1.53
N VAL A 152 -0.07 16.53 -2.18
CA VAL A 152 1.02 16.08 -3.08
C VAL A 152 1.16 17.03 -4.27
N ARG A 153 0.03 17.47 -4.85
CA ARG A 153 0.04 18.39 -6.00
C ARG A 153 0.59 19.75 -5.58
N TYR A 154 0.19 20.24 -4.42
CA TYR A 154 0.70 21.49 -3.85
C TYR A 154 2.20 21.39 -3.61
N GLY A 155 2.67 20.36 -2.91
CA GLY A 155 4.10 20.18 -2.61
C GLY A 155 4.98 20.09 -3.85
N VAL A 156 4.56 19.30 -4.86
CA VAL A 156 5.29 19.20 -6.14
C VAL A 156 5.27 20.54 -6.89
N ALA A 157 4.11 21.20 -6.97
CA ALA A 157 3.99 22.50 -7.66
C ALA A 157 4.84 23.58 -6.98
N GLU A 158 4.89 23.59 -5.65
CA GLU A 158 5.72 24.49 -4.87
C GLU A 158 7.21 24.25 -5.11
N GLN A 159 7.65 22.98 -5.12
CA GLN A 159 9.02 22.62 -5.47
C GLN A 159 9.38 23.05 -6.89
N ILE A 160 8.49 22.87 -7.87
CA ILE A 160 8.68 23.35 -9.25
C ILE A 160 8.78 24.87 -9.28
N ARG A 161 7.90 25.61 -8.58
CA ARG A 161 7.97 27.06 -8.47
C ARG A 161 9.27 27.51 -7.81
N ARG A 162 9.77 26.81 -6.80
CA ARG A 162 11.06 27.07 -6.16
C ARG A 162 12.22 26.86 -7.15
N LEU A 163 12.22 25.77 -7.91
CA LEU A 163 13.22 25.52 -8.96
C LEU A 163 13.20 26.61 -10.06
N ARG A 164 12.02 27.04 -10.48
CA ARG A 164 11.83 28.14 -11.45
C ARG A 164 12.35 29.48 -10.94
N ARG A 165 12.05 29.82 -9.68
CA ARG A 165 12.61 31.00 -8.98
C ARG A 165 14.15 30.94 -8.93
N LYS A 166 14.74 29.77 -8.59
CA LYS A 166 16.21 29.58 -8.61
C LYS A 166 16.80 29.80 -10.01
N LYS A 167 16.05 29.49 -11.08
CA LYS A 167 16.45 29.70 -12.48
C LYS A 167 16.30 31.17 -12.95
N GLY A 168 15.78 32.06 -12.11
CA GLY A 168 15.65 33.49 -12.40
C GLY A 168 14.28 33.92 -12.93
N GLU A 169 13.28 33.03 -12.91
CA GLU A 169 11.90 33.44 -13.19
C GLU A 169 11.36 34.32 -12.06
N LYS A 170 10.90 35.54 -12.40
CA LYS A 170 10.24 36.43 -11.45
C LYS A 170 8.83 35.89 -11.21
N GLY A 171 8.59 35.34 -10.03
CA GLY A 171 7.26 34.95 -9.55
C GLY A 171 7.01 35.52 -8.16
N ASP A 172 5.74 35.75 -7.83
CA ASP A 172 5.32 36.18 -6.50
C ASP A 172 5.73 35.13 -5.46
N LYS A 173 6.38 35.59 -4.38
CA LYS A 173 6.65 34.72 -3.22
C LYS A 173 5.32 34.45 -2.51
N PRO A 174 4.99 33.20 -2.18
CA PRO A 174 3.83 32.93 -1.35
C PRO A 174 3.98 33.65 0.00
N GLU A 175 2.95 34.37 0.41
CA GLU A 175 2.86 35.03 1.72
C GLU A 175 2.85 33.93 2.82
N GLY A 176 3.91 33.84 3.63
CA GLY A 176 4.00 32.90 4.75
C GLY A 176 5.33 32.15 4.92
N GLU A 177 6.25 32.19 3.95
CA GLU A 177 7.60 31.63 4.10
C GLU A 177 8.57 32.67 4.72
N GLU A 178 8.47 32.90 6.04
CA GLU A 178 9.39 33.80 6.77
C GLU A 178 10.71 33.13 7.19
N GLN A 179 10.81 31.81 7.08
CA GLN A 179 12.07 31.10 7.37
C GLN A 179 12.98 31.14 6.14
N PRO A 180 14.27 31.46 6.29
CA PRO A 180 15.19 31.39 5.17
C PRO A 180 15.23 29.94 4.67
N ASP A 181 15.04 29.76 3.37
CA ASP A 181 15.10 28.45 2.71
C ASP A 181 16.40 27.75 3.12
N THR A 182 16.31 26.81 4.05
CA THR A 182 17.45 26.08 4.60
C THR A 182 18.21 25.35 3.49
N GLU A 183 17.48 24.86 2.48
CA GLU A 183 18.06 24.28 1.28
C GLU A 183 18.91 25.28 0.48
N LEU A 184 18.48 26.54 0.32
CA LEU A 184 19.26 27.56 -0.39
C LEU A 184 20.54 27.90 0.37
N LEU A 185 20.46 28.02 1.69
CA LEU A 185 21.63 28.21 2.55
C LEU A 185 22.62 27.04 2.44
N MET A 186 22.11 25.80 2.50
CA MET A 186 22.92 24.60 2.33
C MET A 186 23.55 24.54 0.93
N ASP A 187 22.82 24.89 -0.12
CA ASP A 187 23.32 24.92 -1.49
C ASP A 187 24.42 25.98 -1.67
N ALA A 188 24.27 27.17 -1.09
CA ALA A 188 25.30 28.22 -1.10
C ALA A 188 26.57 27.77 -0.34
N PHE A 189 26.41 27.13 0.81
CA PHE A 189 27.53 26.59 1.58
C PHE A 189 28.26 25.46 0.81
N ARG A 190 27.52 24.59 0.13
CA ARG A 190 28.07 23.54 -0.73
C ARG A 190 28.89 24.14 -1.87
N GLN A 191 28.35 25.15 -2.55
CA GLN A 191 29.06 25.87 -3.61
C GLN A 191 30.36 26.51 -3.10
N ALA A 192 30.33 27.15 -1.93
CA ALA A 192 31.53 27.74 -1.32
C ALA A 192 32.60 26.69 -0.94
N THR A 193 32.16 25.48 -0.54
CA THR A 193 33.05 24.36 -0.17
C THR A 193 33.55 23.58 -1.41
N GLY A 194 33.04 23.91 -2.60
CA GLY A 194 33.34 23.18 -3.85
C GLY A 194 32.67 21.81 -3.94
N VAL A 195 31.61 21.58 -3.17
CA VAL A 195 30.75 20.39 -3.28
C VAL A 195 29.67 20.67 -4.33
N TYR A 196 29.56 19.82 -5.35
CA TYR A 196 28.61 19.99 -6.43
C TYR A 196 27.61 18.83 -6.50
N ALA A 197 26.37 19.15 -6.91
CA ALA A 197 25.39 18.14 -7.27
C ALA A 197 25.60 17.74 -8.74
N PRO A 198 25.67 16.43 -9.07
CA PRO A 198 25.70 16.01 -10.45
C PRO A 198 24.45 16.47 -11.21
N PRO A 199 24.54 16.66 -12.55
CA PRO A 199 23.40 17.04 -13.36
C PRO A 199 22.28 15.99 -13.24
N GLY A 200 21.05 16.43 -12.99
CA GLY A 200 19.88 15.55 -12.84
C GLY A 200 19.44 15.28 -11.39
N VAL A 201 20.19 15.75 -10.39
CA VAL A 201 19.77 15.68 -8.98
C VAL A 201 18.57 16.61 -8.75
N LYS A 202 17.50 16.06 -8.12
CA LYS A 202 16.22 16.75 -7.84
C LYS A 202 15.47 17.28 -9.07
N VAL A 203 15.66 16.68 -10.24
CA VAL A 203 14.82 16.96 -11.42
C VAL A 203 13.57 16.06 -11.38
N PHE A 204 12.40 16.63 -11.69
CA PHE A 204 11.13 15.89 -11.69
C PHE A 204 10.93 15.00 -12.93
N GLU A 205 11.65 15.30 -14.00
CA GLU A 205 11.62 14.56 -15.24
C GLU A 205 12.96 13.85 -15.46
N PRO A 206 12.94 12.59 -15.95
CA PRO A 206 11.76 11.78 -16.25
C PRO A 206 11.17 11.09 -14.99
N SER A 207 9.93 10.58 -15.03
CA SER A 207 9.33 9.85 -13.91
C SER A 207 8.73 8.52 -14.34
N GLN A 208 8.71 7.55 -13.42
CA GLN A 208 8.23 6.18 -13.65
C GLN A 208 6.99 5.92 -12.77
N PRO A 209 5.84 5.50 -13.37
CA PRO A 209 4.66 5.15 -12.62
C PRO A 209 4.77 3.72 -12.07
N PHE A 210 4.25 3.53 -10.86
CA PHE A 210 4.12 2.21 -10.22
C PHE A 210 2.63 1.89 -10.02
N HIS A 211 2.17 0.79 -10.62
CA HIS A 211 0.78 0.37 -10.57
C HIS A 211 0.45 -0.32 -9.24
N GLN A 212 -0.48 0.26 -8.49
CA GLN A 212 -0.89 -0.27 -7.19
C GLN A 212 -2.26 -0.92 -7.28
N TYR A 213 -2.31 -2.25 -7.13
CA TYR A 213 -3.58 -2.96 -7.01
C TYR A 213 -4.28 -2.65 -5.69
N HIS A 214 -5.34 -1.83 -5.74
CA HIS A 214 -6.13 -1.44 -4.59
C HIS A 214 -7.61 -1.81 -4.75
N LEU A 215 -7.94 -3.06 -4.42
CA LEU A 215 -9.28 -3.63 -4.57
C LEU A 215 -10.06 -3.58 -3.23
N LEU A 216 -11.12 -2.77 -3.20
CA LEU A 216 -12.09 -2.72 -2.09
C LEU A 216 -13.40 -3.43 -2.45
N GLY A 217 -14.04 -3.99 -1.42
CA GLY A 217 -15.38 -4.59 -1.53
C GLY A 217 -15.41 -6.13 -1.52
N PHE A 218 -16.49 -6.68 -0.99
CA PHE A 218 -16.67 -8.12 -0.77
C PHE A 218 -16.70 -8.93 -2.07
N LEU A 219 -17.34 -8.42 -3.14
CA LEU A 219 -17.41 -9.11 -4.44
C LEU A 219 -16.04 -9.24 -5.14
N LYS A 220 -15.05 -8.43 -4.74
CA LYS A 220 -13.69 -8.48 -5.28
C LYS A 220 -12.75 -9.36 -4.45
N THR A 221 -13.26 -10.00 -3.38
CA THR A 221 -12.49 -10.91 -2.54
C THR A 221 -11.84 -12.08 -3.30
N PRO A 222 -12.46 -12.78 -4.28
CA PRO A 222 -11.77 -13.87 -4.98
C PRO A 222 -10.56 -13.37 -5.78
N ILE A 223 -10.69 -12.21 -6.43
CA ILE A 223 -9.59 -11.57 -7.17
C ILE A 223 -8.49 -11.16 -6.18
N ARG A 224 -8.85 -10.57 -5.04
CA ARG A 224 -7.91 -10.20 -3.97
C ARG A 224 -7.17 -11.41 -3.42
N MET A 225 -7.84 -12.55 -3.25
CA MET A 225 -7.22 -13.80 -2.81
C MET A 225 -6.27 -14.36 -3.86
N TRP A 226 -6.61 -14.26 -5.15
CA TRP A 226 -5.70 -14.65 -6.22
C TRP A 226 -4.43 -13.79 -6.25
N HIS A 227 -4.55 -12.46 -6.08
CA HIS A 227 -3.38 -11.57 -5.97
C HIS A 227 -2.59 -11.82 -4.69
N PHE A 228 -3.25 -12.13 -3.57
CA PHE A 228 -2.59 -12.46 -2.31
C PHE A 228 -1.71 -13.72 -2.42
N LEU A 229 -2.11 -14.69 -3.24
CA LEU A 229 -1.32 -15.90 -3.52
C LEU A 229 -0.33 -15.74 -4.69
N ASN A 230 -0.33 -14.58 -5.37
CA ASN A 230 0.56 -14.30 -6.50
C ASN A 230 1.29 -12.95 -6.33
N GLN A 231 1.63 -12.59 -5.09
CA GLN A 231 2.39 -11.36 -4.82
C GLN A 231 3.76 -11.38 -5.47
N ARG A 232 4.28 -12.58 -5.80
CA ARG A 232 5.52 -12.75 -6.58
C ARG A 232 5.51 -12.03 -7.93
N LYS A 233 4.36 -11.99 -8.64
CA LYS A 233 4.28 -11.33 -9.96
C LYS A 233 4.38 -9.82 -9.83
N LEU A 234 3.66 -9.27 -8.86
CA LEU A 234 3.74 -7.86 -8.50
C LEU A 234 5.17 -7.50 -8.08
N ALA A 235 5.82 -8.33 -7.27
CA ALA A 235 7.21 -8.11 -6.88
C ALA A 235 8.18 -8.11 -8.06
N ASP A 236 7.94 -8.92 -9.09
CA ASP A 236 8.76 -8.93 -10.31
C ASP A 236 8.55 -7.66 -11.15
N GLU A 237 7.29 -7.23 -11.32
CA GLU A 237 6.96 -6.01 -12.05
C GLU A 237 7.51 -4.76 -11.38
N CYS A 238 7.28 -4.60 -10.06
CA CYS A 238 7.83 -3.49 -9.28
C CYS A 238 9.36 -3.54 -9.22
N GLY A 239 9.94 -4.74 -9.05
CA GLY A 239 11.38 -4.93 -8.99
C GLY A 239 12.05 -4.52 -10.29
N ARG A 240 11.46 -4.90 -11.43
CA ARG A 240 11.89 -4.47 -12.77
C ARG A 240 11.83 -2.95 -12.94
N GLN A 241 10.72 -2.33 -12.56
CA GLN A 241 10.55 -0.87 -12.67
C GLN A 241 11.52 -0.12 -11.75
N ALA A 242 11.67 -0.56 -10.50
CA ALA A 242 12.60 0.03 -9.53
C ALA A 242 14.06 -0.13 -9.99
N ALA A 243 14.42 -1.27 -10.56
CA ALA A 243 15.75 -1.48 -11.14
C ALA A 243 15.99 -0.59 -12.36
N ALA A 244 15.00 -0.41 -13.24
CA ALA A 244 15.10 0.50 -14.38
C ALA A 244 15.31 1.97 -13.93
N VAL A 245 14.59 2.40 -12.89
CA VAL A 245 14.77 3.72 -12.28
C VAL A 245 16.18 3.87 -11.70
N ALA A 246 16.64 2.86 -10.95
CA ALA A 246 17.96 2.87 -10.37
C ALA A 246 19.06 2.97 -11.43
N LEU A 247 18.99 2.16 -12.48
CA LEU A 247 19.93 2.15 -13.61
C LEU A 247 19.79 3.36 -14.55
N ALA A 248 18.88 4.30 -14.28
CA ALA A 248 18.54 5.41 -15.17
C ALA A 248 18.11 4.98 -16.58
N ALA A 249 17.62 3.75 -16.74
CA ALA A 249 17.21 3.16 -18.01
C ALA A 249 15.72 3.43 -18.32
N TYR A 250 15.22 4.62 -18.01
CA TYR A 250 13.80 4.97 -18.14
C TYR A 250 13.58 6.09 -19.19
N ARG A 251 12.44 6.00 -19.89
CA ARG A 251 12.08 6.86 -21.02
C ARG A 251 11.34 8.12 -20.53
N PRO A 252 11.68 9.33 -21.02
CA PRO A 252 10.86 10.51 -20.80
C PRO A 252 9.47 10.39 -21.42
N TYR A 253 8.45 10.92 -20.73
CA TYR A 253 7.11 11.03 -21.31
C TYR A 253 7.19 11.87 -22.59
N ARG A 254 6.64 11.32 -23.67
CA ARG A 254 6.56 12.03 -24.93
C ARG A 254 5.19 12.69 -24.98
N GLU A 255 5.17 13.99 -25.24
CA GLU A 255 3.94 14.63 -25.66
C GLU A 255 3.53 13.96 -26.98
N SER A 256 2.31 13.42 -27.01
CA SER A 256 1.71 12.91 -28.24
C SER A 256 1.64 14.08 -29.21
N GLN A 257 2.62 14.15 -30.12
CA GLN A 257 2.51 15.05 -31.26
C GLN A 257 1.25 14.60 -32.01
N PRO A 258 0.33 15.52 -32.33
CA PRO A 258 -0.79 15.17 -33.20
C PRO A 258 -0.19 14.60 -34.47
N ASP A 259 -0.58 13.37 -34.81
CA ASP A 259 -0.03 12.67 -35.95
C ASP A 259 -0.22 13.53 -37.20
N ASP A 260 0.88 13.95 -37.82
CA ASP A 260 0.92 14.57 -39.15
C ASP A 260 0.70 13.48 -40.23
N SER A 261 -0.20 12.53 -39.95
CA SER A 261 -0.65 11.53 -40.88
C SER A 261 -1.78 12.14 -41.70
N LEU A 262 -1.44 12.45 -42.95
CA LEU A 262 -2.29 12.84 -44.07
C LEU A 262 -3.59 12.00 -44.12
N SER A 263 -4.61 12.43 -43.38
CA SER A 263 -5.95 11.85 -43.38
C SER A 263 -6.94 12.96 -43.70
N SER A 264 -7.15 13.16 -45.00
CA SER A 264 -8.24 13.96 -45.55
C SER A 264 -9.58 13.31 -45.19
N SER A 265 -10.20 13.75 -44.10
CA SER A 265 -11.64 13.64 -43.89
C SER A 265 -12.10 14.77 -42.99
N SER A 266 -12.80 15.71 -43.61
CA SER A 266 -13.36 16.93 -43.04
C SER A 266 -14.49 16.63 -42.07
N GLU A 267 -14.18 16.42 -40.80
CA GLU A 267 -15.13 16.54 -39.69
C GLU A 267 -14.43 17.25 -38.52
N GLU A 268 -15.08 18.27 -37.96
CA GLU A 268 -14.60 19.17 -36.89
C GLU A 268 -13.81 18.45 -35.78
N PRO A 269 -12.50 18.74 -35.58
CA PRO A 269 -11.71 18.03 -34.59
C PRO A 269 -11.81 18.73 -33.24
N HIS A 270 -12.65 18.19 -32.34
CA HIS A 270 -12.41 18.38 -30.90
C HIS A 270 -11.09 17.67 -30.56
N HIS A 271 -9.96 18.40 -30.62
CA HIS A 271 -8.64 17.92 -30.25
C HIS A 271 -8.59 17.50 -28.78
N HIS A 272 -8.92 16.25 -28.47
CA HIS A 272 -8.60 15.65 -27.17
C HIS A 272 -7.12 15.28 -27.19
N GLN A 273 -6.25 16.21 -26.77
CA GLN A 273 -4.86 15.91 -26.43
C GLN A 273 -4.86 14.83 -25.33
N SER A 274 -4.64 13.57 -25.74
CA SER A 274 -4.46 12.46 -24.81
C SER A 274 -3.01 12.46 -24.36
N TRP A 275 -2.78 12.90 -23.12
CA TRP A 275 -1.47 12.89 -22.52
C TRP A 275 -1.07 11.42 -22.25
N GLU A 276 0.18 11.02 -22.52
CA GLU A 276 0.69 9.66 -22.18
C GLU A 276 0.45 9.31 -20.69
N GLN A 277 0.37 10.32 -19.83
CA GLN A 277 0.06 10.16 -18.41
C GLN A 277 -1.37 9.66 -18.16
N GLN A 278 -2.33 9.99 -19.03
CA GLN A 278 -3.70 9.47 -18.93
C GLN A 278 -3.73 7.98 -19.25
N THR A 279 -3.01 7.53 -20.28
CA THR A 279 -2.97 6.11 -20.66
C THR A 279 -2.26 5.25 -19.63
N VAL A 280 -1.24 5.80 -18.94
CA VAL A 280 -0.60 5.15 -17.79
C VAL A 280 -1.61 4.82 -16.68
N ASN A 281 -2.55 5.73 -16.39
CA ASN A 281 -3.49 5.55 -15.29
C ASN A 281 -4.64 4.59 -15.63
N GLU A 282 -4.91 4.33 -16.91
CA GLU A 282 -6.03 3.48 -17.34
C GLU A 282 -6.03 2.11 -16.65
N VAL A 283 -4.87 1.46 -16.55
CA VAL A 283 -4.72 0.14 -15.92
C VAL A 283 -5.20 0.16 -14.46
N ASP A 284 -4.85 1.22 -13.72
CA ASP A 284 -5.20 1.37 -12.32
C ASP A 284 -6.68 1.78 -12.16
N GLU A 285 -7.19 2.62 -13.06
CA GLU A 285 -8.58 3.11 -13.08
C GLU A 285 -9.63 2.00 -13.21
N LEU A 286 -9.29 0.86 -13.80
CA LEU A 286 -10.16 -0.33 -13.83
C LEU A 286 -10.45 -0.89 -12.44
N THR A 287 -9.52 -0.72 -11.50
CA THR A 287 -9.63 -1.24 -10.14
C THR A 287 -10.28 -0.26 -9.18
N TRP A 288 -10.39 1.02 -9.56
CA TRP A 288 -10.93 2.07 -8.71
C TRP A 288 -12.42 1.89 -8.41
N VAL A 289 -12.81 2.34 -7.22
CA VAL A 289 -14.21 2.34 -6.81
C VAL A 289 -14.99 3.33 -7.68
N LYS A 290 -16.21 2.97 -8.09
CA LYS A 290 -17.07 3.81 -8.95
C LYS A 290 -17.36 5.20 -8.36
N SER A 291 -17.23 5.39 -7.05
CA SER A 291 -17.39 6.69 -6.37
C SER A 291 -16.35 7.70 -6.79
N VAL A 292 -15.14 7.26 -7.17
CA VAL A 292 -14.03 8.11 -7.61
C VAL A 292 -14.35 8.82 -8.93
N ARG A 293 -15.17 8.17 -9.77
CA ARG A 293 -15.59 8.70 -11.08
C ARG A 293 -16.73 9.71 -10.97
N LYS A 294 -17.34 9.85 -9.79
CA LYS A 294 -18.39 10.85 -9.57
C LYS A 294 -17.73 12.16 -9.14
N PRO A 295 -18.06 13.30 -9.77
CA PRO A 295 -17.60 14.58 -9.27
C PRO A 295 -18.09 14.74 -7.82
N LYS A 296 -17.17 15.00 -6.89
CA LYS A 296 -17.56 15.33 -5.52
C LYS A 296 -18.36 16.63 -5.59
N LYS A 297 -19.52 16.66 -4.93
CA LYS A 297 -20.20 17.93 -4.68
C LYS A 297 -19.24 18.77 -3.85
N ILE A 298 -18.85 19.92 -4.39
CA ILE A 298 -18.02 20.90 -3.70
C ILE A 298 -18.93 21.49 -2.61
N ASP A 299 -18.89 20.89 -1.42
CA ASP A 299 -19.53 21.49 -0.25
C ASP A 299 -18.64 22.68 0.15
N GLU A 300 -19.01 23.90 -0.26
CA GLU A 300 -18.28 25.14 0.07
C GLU A 300 -17.99 25.28 1.58
N THR A 301 -18.85 24.70 2.42
CA THR A 301 -18.67 24.64 3.89
C THR A 301 -17.49 23.77 4.31
N LYS A 302 -17.19 22.69 3.60
CA LYS A 302 -16.00 21.87 3.88
C LYS A 302 -14.73 22.60 3.48
N GLU A 303 -14.72 23.33 2.36
CA GLU A 303 -13.57 24.14 1.92
C GLU A 303 -13.29 25.34 2.85
N ARG A 304 -14.33 25.95 3.45
CA ARG A 304 -14.18 27.01 4.46
C ARG A 304 -13.46 26.56 5.73
N ILE A 305 -13.55 25.28 6.12
CA ILE A 305 -12.81 24.74 7.28
C ILE A 305 -11.29 24.79 7.02
N TRP A 306 -10.84 24.70 5.76
CA TRP A 306 -9.42 24.76 5.38
C TRP A 306 -8.85 26.18 5.42
N MET A 307 -9.71 27.20 5.30
CA MET A 307 -9.33 28.60 5.48
C MET A 307 -9.40 29.02 6.96
N ALA A 308 -10.18 28.33 7.80
CA ALA A 308 -10.44 28.72 9.18
C ALA A 308 -9.47 28.09 10.22
N ASP A 309 -8.86 26.94 9.91
CA ASP A 309 -7.98 26.22 10.86
C ASP A 309 -6.51 26.71 10.88
N VAL A 310 -6.17 27.75 10.11
CA VAL A 310 -4.89 28.48 10.30
C VAL A 310 -5.06 29.50 11.43
N LYS A 311 -5.26 29.02 12.66
CA LYS A 311 -4.95 29.84 13.84
C LYS A 311 -3.46 29.69 14.14
N GLN A 312 -2.68 30.67 13.70
CA GLN A 312 -1.33 30.88 14.24
C GLN A 312 -1.45 31.04 15.76
N PRO A 313 -0.76 30.24 16.60
CA PRO A 313 -0.70 30.53 18.01
C PRO A 313 0.11 31.82 18.19
N ALA A 314 -0.55 32.90 18.61
CA ALA A 314 0.11 34.11 19.06
C ALA A 314 0.89 33.79 20.34
N ILE A 315 2.16 33.41 20.18
CA ILE A 315 3.14 33.39 21.27
C ILE A 315 4.06 34.58 21.03
N VAL A 316 3.65 35.74 21.53
CA VAL A 316 4.57 36.83 21.87
C VAL A 316 4.22 37.21 23.29
N GLY A 317 5.13 36.86 24.21
CA GLY A 317 5.08 37.32 25.58
C GLY A 317 5.29 38.82 25.62
N ASN A 318 4.39 39.53 26.31
CA ASN A 318 4.71 40.84 26.84
C ASN A 318 5.69 40.59 28.00
N LEU A 319 6.96 40.91 27.77
CA LEU A 319 7.85 41.29 28.85
C LEU A 319 7.35 42.65 29.35
N ASP A 320 6.96 42.69 30.61
CA ASP A 320 6.61 43.92 31.33
C ASP A 320 7.84 44.83 31.40
N ASP A 321 7.77 45.99 30.74
CA ASP A 321 8.56 47.17 31.08
C ASP A 321 7.90 47.84 32.28
N ASP A 322 8.22 47.39 33.49
CA ASP A 322 8.00 48.12 34.74
C ASP A 322 9.22 47.88 35.66
N ALA A 323 10.27 48.67 35.44
CA ALA A 323 11.36 48.87 36.39
C ALA A 323 11.44 50.37 36.73
N ALA A 324 10.82 50.71 37.86
CA ALA A 324 11.29 51.75 38.77
C ALA A 324 12.25 51.14 39.79
#